data_AF-A0A2D4JIQ6-F1
#
_entry.id   AF-A0A2D4JIQ6-F1
#
_cell.length_a   1.000
_cell.length_b   1.000
_cell.length_c   1.000
_cell.angle_alpha   90.00
_cell.angle_beta   90.00
_cell.angle_gamma   90.00
#
_symmetry.space_group_name_H-M   'P 1'
#
loop_
_entity.id
_entity.type
_entity.pdbx_description
1 polymer ?
#
loop_
_entity_poly.entity_id
_entity_poly.type
_entity_poly.pdbx_seq_one_letter_code
_entity_poly.pdbx_strand_id
1 'polypeptide(L)'
;NYVARLSEWADAHLTLVRNISTGLAIAGVIVLAKSIKLTAKFTNAFEIPSEFIEKNVKLRGQLRQITEQGLEIEHVPITLPIISSLQKRWNSNGLLLVRLAGVELTSDGVIWLKEEMKPSQMIWFQLLGRKESALDCFVIVNKGRFSSICLNEEILRRGLGKTVRIEGLAHESRIYWKLHKRLLQAEMKAVKKRKGIWKEETFIEKLKEHISNYKLIQKLKQFATWLRIRL
;
A
#
# COMPACT_ATOMS: atom_id res chain seq x y z
N ASN A 1 -16.61 -8.67 -62.58
CA ASN A 1 -17.61 -7.77 -61.96
C ASN A 1 -17.89 -8.08 -60.49
N TYR A 2 -16.87 -8.09 -59.64
CA TYR A 2 -17.06 -8.17 -58.18
C TYR A 2 -17.02 -6.78 -57.53
N VAL A 3 -16.09 -5.93 -57.97
CA VAL A 3 -15.95 -4.54 -57.51
C VAL A 3 -17.21 -3.72 -57.80
N ALA A 4 -17.82 -3.87 -58.98
CA ALA A 4 -19.05 -3.18 -59.33
C ALA A 4 -20.24 -3.59 -58.46
N ARG A 5 -20.38 -4.89 -58.13
CA ARG A 5 -21.42 -5.39 -57.22
C ARG A 5 -21.22 -4.93 -55.78
N LEU A 6 -19.96 -4.83 -55.33
CA LEU A 6 -19.62 -4.25 -54.03
C LEU A 6 -19.91 -2.75 -53.98
N SER A 7 -19.66 -2.03 -55.08
CA SER A 7 -19.99 -0.60 -55.20
C SER A 7 -21.49 -0.38 -55.13
N GLU A 8 -22.29 -1.11 -55.92
CA GLU A 8 -23.76 -1.01 -55.88
C GLU A 8 -24.33 -1.41 -54.52
N TRP A 9 -23.80 -2.45 -53.88
CA TRP A 9 -24.24 -2.86 -52.55
C TRP A 9 -23.90 -1.82 -51.48
N ALA A 10 -22.69 -1.23 -51.54
CA ALA A 10 -22.27 -0.17 -50.65
C ALA A 10 -23.12 1.09 -50.85
N ASP A 11 -23.40 1.47 -52.10
CA ASP A 11 -24.25 2.62 -52.43
C ASP A 11 -25.70 2.40 -51.97
N ALA A 12 -26.24 1.18 -52.09
CA ALA A 12 -27.57 0.82 -51.60
C ALA A 12 -27.67 0.80 -50.06
N HIS A 13 -26.56 0.54 -49.36
CA HIS A 13 -26.52 0.46 -47.89
C HIS A 13 -25.71 1.59 -47.24
N LEU A 14 -25.43 2.68 -47.96
CA LEU A 14 -24.60 3.80 -47.51
C LEU A 14 -25.10 4.39 -46.17
N THR A 15 -26.41 4.52 -46.00
CA THR A 15 -27.04 4.98 -44.75
C THR A 15 -26.81 4.01 -43.60
N LEU A 16 -26.86 2.70 -43.86
CA LEU A 16 -26.65 1.64 -42.88
C LEU A 16 -25.18 1.58 -42.45
N VAL A 17 -24.26 1.64 -43.41
CA VAL A 17 -22.81 1.72 -43.17
C VAL A 17 -22.46 3.00 -42.38
N ARG A 18 -23.07 4.14 -42.73
CA ARG A 18 -22.85 5.41 -42.02
C ARG A 18 -23.36 5.34 -40.58
N ASN A 19 -24.51 4.73 -40.33
CA ASN A 19 -25.07 4.58 -38.98
C ASN A 19 -24.25 3.61 -38.12
N ILE A 20 -23.78 2.48 -38.68
CA ILE A 20 -22.89 1.54 -37.97
C ILE A 20 -21.55 2.20 -37.66
N SER A 21 -20.95 2.89 -38.63
CA SER A 21 -19.68 3.61 -38.44
C SER A 21 -19.82 4.70 -37.36
N THR A 22 -20.90 5.46 -37.39
CA THR A 22 -21.19 6.49 -36.38
C THR A 22 -21.41 5.87 -34.99
N GLY A 23 -22.16 4.77 -34.90
CA GLY A 23 -22.36 4.03 -33.66
C GLY A 23 -21.05 3.50 -33.07
N LEU A 24 -20.17 2.94 -33.92
CA LEU A 24 -18.85 2.46 -33.51
C LEU A 24 -17.94 3.61 -33.07
N ALA A 25 -18.00 4.75 -33.75
CA ALA A 25 -17.25 5.95 -33.36
C ALA A 25 -17.68 6.47 -31.99
N ILE A 26 -18.99 6.58 -31.73
CA ILE A 26 -19.53 7.00 -30.43
C ILE A 26 -19.13 6.00 -29.33
N ALA A 27 -19.25 4.69 -29.58
CA ALA A 27 -18.81 3.66 -28.65
C ALA A 27 -17.31 3.77 -28.34
N GLY A 28 -16.49 4.00 -29.36
CA GLY A 28 -15.05 4.26 -29.22
C GLY A 28 -14.76 5.47 -28.33
N VAL A 29 -15.46 6.59 -28.54
CA VAL A 29 -15.31 7.80 -27.70
C VAL A 29 -15.69 7.52 -26.24
N ILE A 30 -16.75 6.76 -25.98
CA ILE A 30 -17.17 6.40 -24.61
C ILE A 30 -16.09 5.53 -23.93
N VAL A 31 -15.52 4.55 -24.64
CA VAL A 31 -14.44 3.70 -24.11
C VAL A 31 -13.18 4.53 -23.80
N LEU A 32 -12.83 5.48 -24.67
CA LEU A 32 -11.72 6.39 -24.44
C LEU A 32 -11.98 7.32 -23.24
N ALA A 33 -13.19 7.88 -23.12
CA ALA A 33 -13.56 8.73 -21.98
C ALA A 33 -13.45 7.99 -20.63
N LYS A 34 -13.90 6.72 -20.56
CA LYS A 34 -13.71 5.87 -19.37
C LYS A 34 -12.23 5.61 -19.08
N SER A 35 -11.42 5.42 -20.11
CA SER A 35 -9.96 5.25 -20.00
C SER A 35 -9.24 6.53 -19.57
N ILE A 36 -9.76 7.71 -19.91
CA ILE A 36 -9.22 9.00 -19.44
C ILE A 36 -9.46 9.17 -17.94
N LYS A 37 -10.61 8.75 -17.41
CA LYS A 37 -10.84 8.73 -15.96
C LYS A 37 -9.83 7.83 -15.21
N LEU A 38 -9.36 6.76 -15.85
CA LEU A 38 -8.30 5.89 -15.32
C LEU A 38 -6.90 6.54 -15.38
N THR A 39 -6.71 7.56 -16.21
CA THR A 39 -5.43 8.26 -16.40
C THR A 39 -5.46 9.71 -15.91
N ALA A 40 -6.52 10.09 -15.18
CA ALA A 40 -6.62 11.36 -14.48
C ALA A 40 -5.74 11.36 -13.22
N LYS A 41 -5.24 12.55 -12.86
CA LYS A 41 -4.51 12.72 -11.61
C LYS A 41 -5.52 12.89 -10.47
N PHE A 42 -5.53 11.98 -9.51
CA PHE A 42 -6.31 12.12 -8.29
C PHE A 42 -5.57 13.00 -7.29
N THR A 43 -6.21 14.07 -6.85
CA THR A 43 -5.66 15.02 -5.88
C THR A 43 -6.21 14.78 -4.48
N ASN A 44 -7.43 14.22 -4.41
CA ASN A 44 -8.11 13.92 -3.17
C ASN A 44 -8.66 12.48 -3.20
N ALA A 45 -8.73 11.83 -2.04
CA ALA A 45 -9.38 10.54 -1.86
C ALA A 45 -10.84 10.55 -2.34
N PHE A 46 -11.54 11.69 -2.23
CA PHE A 46 -12.93 11.85 -2.71
C PHE A 46 -13.09 11.78 -4.23
N GLU A 47 -12.05 12.14 -4.98
CA GLU A 47 -12.10 12.12 -6.44
C GLU A 47 -11.97 10.69 -7.00
N ILE A 48 -11.51 9.75 -6.18
CA ILE A 48 -11.34 8.35 -6.57
C ILE A 48 -12.72 7.69 -6.62
N PRO A 49 -13.15 7.16 -7.79
CA PRO A 49 -14.42 6.47 -7.90
C PRO A 49 -14.46 5.21 -7.02
N SER A 50 -15.62 4.91 -6.42
CA SER A 50 -15.82 3.71 -5.60
C SER A 50 -15.54 2.42 -6.39
N GLU A 51 -15.84 2.41 -7.69
CA GLU A 51 -15.53 1.29 -8.58
C GLU A 51 -14.05 0.89 -8.57
N PHE A 52 -13.13 1.84 -8.35
CA PHE A 52 -11.69 1.55 -8.30
C PHE A 52 -11.30 0.83 -7.02
N ILE A 53 -11.99 1.16 -5.92
CA ILE A 53 -11.83 0.53 -4.62
C ILE A 53 -12.40 -0.90 -4.69
N GLU A 54 -13.61 -1.05 -5.21
CA GLU A 54 -14.27 -2.36 -5.38
C GLU A 54 -13.44 -3.32 -6.26
N LYS A 55 -12.86 -2.79 -7.35
CA LYS A 55 -12.01 -3.57 -8.27
C LYS A 55 -10.58 -3.76 -7.76
N ASN A 56 -10.24 -3.20 -6.60
CA ASN A 56 -8.90 -3.25 -6.01
C ASN A 56 -7.79 -2.79 -6.98
N VAL A 57 -8.01 -1.65 -7.65
CA VAL A 57 -7.11 -1.13 -8.68
C VAL A 57 -5.77 -0.70 -8.05
N LYS A 58 -4.68 -0.97 -8.77
CA LYS A 58 -3.34 -0.49 -8.42
C LYS A 58 -3.10 0.86 -9.08
N LEU A 59 -2.85 1.87 -8.25
CA LEU A 59 -2.46 3.20 -8.68
C LEU A 59 -0.96 3.39 -8.46
N ARG A 60 -0.38 4.29 -9.25
CA ARG A 60 1.03 4.66 -9.16
C ARG A 60 1.14 6.04 -8.53
N GLY A 61 2.11 6.19 -7.63
CA GLY A 61 2.34 7.48 -7.00
C GLY A 61 3.81 7.68 -6.63
N GLN A 62 4.11 8.91 -6.28
CA GLN A 62 5.40 9.34 -5.77
C GLN A 62 5.25 9.70 -4.30
N LEU A 63 6.06 9.07 -3.44
CA LEU A 63 6.07 9.39 -2.02
C LEU A 63 6.62 10.81 -1.82
N ARG A 64 5.85 11.66 -1.14
CA ARG A 64 6.29 13.01 -0.77
C ARG A 64 6.73 13.07 0.69
N GLN A 65 5.87 12.61 1.60
CA GLN A 65 6.12 12.69 3.04
C GLN A 65 5.60 11.45 3.76
N ILE A 66 6.20 11.16 4.91
CA ILE A 66 5.77 10.12 5.84
C ILE A 66 5.32 10.80 7.12
N THR A 67 4.01 10.70 7.39
CA THR A 67 3.33 11.27 8.55
C THR A 67 2.99 10.13 9.52
N GLU A 68 2.68 10.44 10.78
CA GLU A 68 2.30 9.41 11.77
C GLU A 68 1.03 8.66 11.36
N GLN A 69 0.13 9.35 10.67
CA GLN A 69 -1.13 8.79 10.18
C GLN A 69 -0.93 7.86 8.97
N GLY A 70 0.14 8.04 8.19
CA GLY A 70 0.37 7.29 6.96
C GLY A 70 1.34 7.96 5.97
N LEU A 71 1.28 7.53 4.72
CA LEU A 71 2.13 7.97 3.61
C LEU A 71 1.40 9.04 2.79
N GLU A 72 2.01 10.19 2.61
CA GLU A 72 1.51 11.23 1.70
C GLU A 72 2.09 11.00 0.30
N ILE A 73 1.21 10.66 -0.62
CA ILE A 73 1.58 10.20 -1.96
C ILE A 73 0.96 11.13 -2.98
N GLU A 74 1.79 11.68 -3.86
CA GLU A 74 1.30 12.34 -5.06
C GLU A 74 0.97 11.29 -6.11
N HIS A 75 -0.28 11.25 -6.58
CA HIS A 75 -0.66 10.34 -7.65
C HIS A 75 0.02 10.72 -8.96
N VAL A 76 0.64 9.75 -9.62
CA VAL A 76 1.27 9.92 -10.94
C VAL A 76 0.51 9.06 -11.94
N PRO A 77 -0.35 9.65 -12.78
CA PRO A 77 -1.11 8.90 -13.74
C PRO A 77 -0.19 8.19 -14.74
N ILE A 78 -0.65 7.07 -15.27
CA ILE A 78 0.05 6.39 -16.37
C ILE A 78 -0.14 7.26 -17.61
N THR A 79 0.96 7.83 -18.11
CA THR A 79 0.96 8.71 -19.28
C THR A 79 0.68 7.91 -20.53
N LEU A 80 -0.42 8.22 -21.22
CA LEU A 80 -0.68 7.72 -22.56
C LEU A 80 -0.21 8.76 -23.59
N PRO A 81 0.52 8.36 -24.66
CA PRO A 81 1.11 9.31 -25.61
C PRO A 81 0.07 10.24 -26.26
N ILE A 82 -1.16 9.75 -26.44
CA ILE A 82 -2.27 10.43 -27.10
C ILE A 82 -2.84 11.58 -26.26
N ILE A 83 -2.75 11.52 -24.92
CA ILE A 83 -3.45 12.45 -24.00
C ILE A 83 -2.46 13.26 -23.14
N SER A 84 -1.15 13.14 -23.42
CA SER A 84 -0.07 13.74 -22.64
C SER A 84 -0.16 15.27 -22.51
N SER A 85 -0.69 15.97 -23.51
CA SER A 85 -0.87 17.42 -23.51
C SER A 85 -1.98 17.89 -22.56
N LEU A 86 -3.09 17.14 -22.47
CA LEU A 86 -4.17 17.40 -21.51
C LEU A 86 -3.71 17.11 -20.08
N GLN A 87 -2.95 16.03 -19.88
CA GLN A 87 -2.43 15.66 -18.55
C GLN A 87 -1.54 16.73 -17.93
N LYS A 88 -0.72 17.43 -18.74
CA LYS A 88 0.11 18.56 -18.25
C LYS A 88 -0.71 19.71 -17.69
N ARG A 89 -1.92 19.94 -18.21
CA ARG A 89 -2.83 21.01 -17.74
C ARG A 89 -3.51 20.66 -16.42
N TRP A 90 -3.61 19.37 -16.10
CA TRP A 90 -4.23 18.86 -14.85
C TRP A 90 -3.19 18.58 -13.76
N ASN A 91 -2.01 19.19 -13.83
CA ASN A 91 -0.98 19.13 -12.79
C ASN A 91 -1.37 19.99 -11.58
N SER A 92 -2.39 19.55 -10.87
CA SER A 92 -2.72 20.04 -9.54
C SER A 92 -1.78 19.37 -8.52
N ASN A 93 -1.24 20.14 -7.58
CA ASN A 93 -0.42 19.60 -6.48
C ASN A 93 -1.35 19.07 -5.37
N GLY A 94 -1.89 17.87 -5.57
CA GLY A 94 -2.67 17.15 -4.57
C GLY A 94 -1.87 16.01 -3.95
N LEU A 95 -2.03 15.81 -2.63
CA LEU A 95 -1.43 14.72 -1.88
C LEU A 95 -2.53 13.79 -1.38
N LEU A 96 -2.38 12.49 -1.65
CA LEU A 96 -3.26 11.45 -1.13
C LEU A 96 -2.66 10.87 0.14
N LEU A 97 -3.43 10.90 1.23
CA LEU A 97 -3.05 10.22 2.46
C LEU A 97 -3.37 8.73 2.33
N VAL A 98 -2.33 7.91 2.32
CA VAL A 98 -2.42 6.46 2.18
C VAL A 98 -2.01 5.77 3.48
N ARG A 99 -2.94 4.99 4.02
CA ARG A 99 -2.76 4.18 5.22
C ARG A 99 -2.47 2.74 4.81
N LEU A 100 -1.61 2.08 5.59
CA LEU A 100 -1.31 0.67 5.36
C LEU A 100 -2.46 -0.18 5.87
N ALA A 101 -3.21 -0.76 4.93
CA ALA A 101 -4.35 -1.59 5.28
C ALA A 101 -3.94 -2.82 6.10
N GLY A 102 -4.71 -3.08 7.16
CA GLY A 102 -4.54 -4.24 8.05
C GLY A 102 -3.27 -4.23 8.89
N VAL A 103 -2.60 -3.08 9.03
CA VAL A 103 -1.40 -2.92 9.83
C VAL A 103 -1.53 -1.68 10.71
N GLU A 104 -1.35 -1.87 12.01
CA GLU A 104 -1.16 -0.78 12.96
C GLU A 104 0.35 -0.59 13.16
N LEU A 105 0.85 0.60 12.81
CA LEU A 105 2.25 0.96 12.92
C LEU A 105 2.59 1.37 14.35
N THR A 106 3.74 0.93 14.84
CA THR A 106 4.35 1.51 16.05
C THR A 106 5.23 2.71 15.69
N SER A 107 5.62 3.49 16.71
CA SER A 107 6.59 4.59 16.57
C SER A 107 7.87 4.14 15.85
N ASP A 108 8.41 2.98 16.23
CA ASP A 108 9.59 2.39 15.62
C ASP A 108 9.36 2.02 14.15
N GLY A 109 8.14 1.62 13.81
CA GLY A 109 7.74 1.35 12.42
C GLY A 109 7.71 2.61 11.57
N VAL A 110 7.29 3.75 12.13
CA VAL A 110 7.32 5.05 11.43
C VAL A 110 8.76 5.51 11.19
N ILE A 111 9.65 5.36 12.19
CA ILE A 111 11.07 5.68 12.05
C ILE A 111 11.70 4.80 10.97
N TRP A 112 11.46 3.49 11.02
CA TRP A 112 11.98 2.56 10.02
C TRP A 112 11.47 2.88 8.60
N LEU A 113 10.20 3.27 8.46
CA LEU A 113 9.67 3.70 7.16
C LEU A 113 10.40 4.93 6.62
N LYS A 114 10.74 5.90 7.47
CA LYS A 114 11.51 7.10 7.08
C LYS A 114 12.94 6.77 6.65
N GLU A 115 13.56 5.76 7.26
CA GLU A 115 14.91 5.31 6.89
C GLU A 115 14.92 4.47 5.60
N GLU A 116 13.91 3.62 5.41
CA GLU A 116 13.87 2.70 4.27
C GLU A 116 13.38 3.37 2.98
N MET A 117 12.48 4.34 3.09
CA MET A 117 11.89 5.00 1.93
C MET A 117 12.73 6.18 1.46
N LYS A 118 13.09 6.19 0.18
CA LYS A 118 13.76 7.34 -0.42
C LYS A 118 12.76 8.48 -0.64
N PRO A 119 13.16 9.75 -0.46
CA PRO A 119 12.32 10.87 -0.83
C PRO A 119 11.99 10.78 -2.33
N SER A 120 10.73 11.03 -2.69
CA SER A 120 10.28 10.99 -4.09
C SER A 120 10.36 9.61 -4.77
N GLN A 121 10.36 8.52 -3.98
CA GLN A 121 10.33 7.15 -4.50
C GLN A 121 8.99 6.83 -5.18
N MET A 122 9.07 6.19 -6.35
CA MET A 122 7.88 5.68 -7.05
C MET A 122 7.36 4.41 -6.39
N ILE A 123 6.07 4.40 -6.10
CA ILE A 123 5.39 3.32 -5.40
C ILE A 123 4.08 2.97 -6.09
N TRP A 124 3.67 1.72 -5.94
CA TRP A 124 2.36 1.24 -6.34
C TRP A 124 1.52 1.06 -5.09
N PHE A 125 0.31 1.59 -5.08
CA PHE A 125 -0.63 1.40 -3.98
C PHE A 125 -1.93 0.81 -4.53
N GLN A 126 -2.34 -0.32 -3.96
CA GLN A 126 -3.57 -1.00 -4.30
C GLN A 126 -4.68 -0.51 -3.37
N LEU A 127 -5.72 0.09 -3.95
CA LEU A 127 -6.86 0.59 -3.20
C LEU A 127 -7.67 -0.58 -2.62
N LEU A 128 -7.98 -0.54 -1.33
CA LEU A 128 -8.81 -1.56 -0.67
C LEU A 128 -10.03 -0.94 0.01
N GLY A 129 -9.84 0.23 0.61
CA GLY A 129 -10.85 0.91 1.38
C GLY A 129 -10.62 2.41 1.38
N ARG A 130 -11.66 3.12 1.80
CA ARG A 130 -11.59 4.56 1.97
C ARG A 130 -12.30 4.94 3.26
N LYS A 131 -11.60 5.69 4.09
CA LYS A 131 -12.10 6.18 5.38
C LYS A 131 -11.88 7.68 5.46
N GLU A 132 -12.97 8.44 5.43
CA GLU A 132 -12.97 9.90 5.42
C GLU A 132 -12.09 10.45 4.27
N SER A 133 -10.89 10.92 4.61
CA SER A 133 -9.89 11.53 3.73
C SER A 133 -8.70 10.61 3.44
N ALA A 134 -8.62 9.46 4.10
CA ALA A 134 -7.53 8.50 4.00
C ALA A 134 -7.92 7.28 3.17
N LEU A 135 -6.95 6.76 2.43
CA LEU A 135 -7.11 5.57 1.61
C LEU A 135 -6.40 4.40 2.27
N ASP A 136 -7.14 3.33 2.57
CA ASP A 136 -6.57 2.09 3.07
C ASP A 136 -6.05 1.27 1.88
N CYS A 137 -4.73 1.08 1.83
CA CYS A 137 -4.08 0.47 0.68
C CYS A 137 -3.03 -0.59 1.05
N PHE A 138 -2.78 -1.49 0.11
CA PHE A 138 -1.54 -2.26 0.07
C PHE A 138 -0.48 -1.50 -0.70
N VAL A 139 0.67 -1.23 -0.07
CA VAL A 139 1.76 -0.48 -0.71
C VAL A 139 2.85 -1.43 -1.16
N ILE A 140 3.18 -1.36 -2.44
CA ILE A 140 4.19 -2.17 -3.12
C ILE A 140 5.32 -1.24 -3.57
N VAL A 141 6.52 -1.53 -3.10
CA VAL A 141 7.72 -0.75 -3.40
C VAL A 141 8.72 -1.59 -4.15
N ASN A 142 9.37 -0.99 -5.14
CA ASN A 142 10.45 -1.64 -5.87
C ASN A 142 11.76 -1.40 -5.13
N LYS A 143 12.40 -2.47 -4.63
CA LYS A 143 13.72 -2.42 -3.97
C LYS A 143 14.89 -2.62 -4.94
N GLY A 144 14.62 -2.83 -6.23
CA GLY A 144 15.63 -3.00 -7.27
C GLY A 144 15.02 -3.18 -8.65
N ARG A 145 15.81 -3.61 -9.64
CA ARG A 145 15.33 -3.84 -11.03
C ARG A 145 14.29 -4.96 -11.15
N PHE A 146 14.32 -5.96 -10.26
CA PHE A 146 13.48 -7.17 -10.38
C PHE A 146 12.76 -7.58 -9.09
N SER A 147 12.92 -6.84 -7.98
CA SER A 147 12.30 -7.19 -6.70
C SER A 147 11.34 -6.09 -6.25
N SER A 148 10.07 -6.48 -6.12
CA SER A 148 9.03 -5.66 -5.50
C SER A 148 8.63 -6.30 -4.17
N ILE A 149 8.47 -5.47 -3.15
CA ILE A 149 8.13 -5.90 -1.80
C ILE A 149 6.86 -5.19 -1.37
N CYS A 150 5.96 -5.93 -0.71
CA CYS A 150 4.79 -5.36 -0.05
C CYS A 150 5.22 -4.79 1.31
N LEU A 151 5.11 -3.48 1.49
CA LEU A 151 5.48 -2.80 2.73
C LEU A 151 4.69 -3.32 3.93
N ASN A 152 3.38 -3.53 3.77
CA ASN A 152 2.51 -4.04 4.83
C ASN A 152 3.05 -5.37 5.37
N GLU A 153 3.49 -6.28 4.49
CA GLU A 153 4.04 -7.59 4.90
C GLU A 153 5.42 -7.46 5.56
N GLU A 154 6.28 -6.57 5.04
CA GLU A 154 7.64 -6.42 5.55
C GLU A 154 7.68 -5.77 6.93
N ILE A 155 6.80 -4.82 7.21
CA ILE A 155 6.64 -4.19 8.54
C ILE A 155 6.27 -5.24 9.58
N LEU A 156 5.27 -6.06 9.29
CA LEU A 156 4.84 -7.14 10.17
C LEU A 156 5.93 -8.18 10.36
N ARG A 157 6.64 -8.55 9.28
CA ARG A 157 7.76 -9.51 9.34
C ARG A 157 8.92 -9.03 10.22
N ARG A 158 9.11 -7.71 10.32
CA ARG A 158 10.09 -7.09 11.21
C ARG A 158 9.58 -6.90 12.64
N GLY A 159 8.28 -7.10 12.87
CA GLY A 159 7.64 -6.86 14.16
C GLY A 159 7.50 -5.38 14.47
N LEU A 160 7.39 -4.53 13.45
CA LEU A 160 7.26 -3.07 13.56
C LEU A 160 5.79 -2.60 13.54
N GLY A 161 4.86 -3.54 13.67
CA GLY A 161 3.43 -3.30 13.70
C GLY A 161 2.67 -4.55 14.07
N LYS A 162 1.38 -4.39 14.33
CA LYS A 162 0.43 -5.47 14.64
C LYS A 162 -0.56 -5.63 13.49
N THR A 163 -1.07 -6.84 13.30
CA THR A 163 -2.15 -7.05 12.33
C THR A 163 -3.46 -6.49 12.87
N VAL A 164 -4.17 -5.74 12.03
CA VAL A 164 -5.52 -5.24 12.29
C VAL A 164 -6.45 -5.74 11.21
N ARG A 165 -7.75 -5.71 11.48
CA ARG A 165 -8.77 -6.00 10.47
C ARG A 165 -8.63 -5.02 9.30
N ILE A 166 -8.74 -5.54 8.08
CA ILE A 166 -8.72 -4.71 6.88
C ILE A 166 -10.12 -4.11 6.74
N GLU A 167 -10.25 -2.84 7.09
CA GLU A 167 -11.47 -2.08 6.83
C GLU A 167 -11.58 -1.80 5.32
N GLY A 168 -12.78 -1.95 4.73
CA GLY A 168 -13.06 -1.63 3.32
C GLY A 168 -13.20 -2.81 2.35
N LEU A 169 -12.75 -4.02 2.69
CA LEU A 169 -13.09 -5.21 1.91
C LEU A 169 -14.33 -5.93 2.46
N ALA A 170 -15.17 -6.45 1.56
CA ALA A 170 -16.19 -7.41 1.93
C ALA A 170 -15.53 -8.65 2.54
N HIS A 171 -15.90 -9.00 3.78
CA HIS A 171 -15.31 -10.09 4.57
C HIS A 171 -15.47 -11.46 3.89
N GLU A 172 -16.43 -11.59 2.98
CA GLU A 172 -16.73 -12.80 2.22
C GLU A 172 -15.86 -12.96 0.97
N SER A 173 -15.11 -11.92 0.60
CA SER A 173 -14.25 -11.99 -0.59
C SER A 173 -13.06 -12.93 -0.37
N ARG A 174 -12.84 -13.82 -1.33
CA ARG A 174 -11.63 -14.69 -1.36
C ARG A 174 -10.33 -13.88 -1.32
N ILE A 175 -10.36 -12.65 -1.87
CA ILE A 175 -9.22 -11.74 -1.89
C ILE A 175 -8.88 -11.27 -0.47
N TYR A 176 -9.89 -10.94 0.33
CA TYR A 176 -9.72 -10.56 1.74
C TYR A 176 -8.97 -11.64 2.51
N TRP A 177 -9.47 -12.88 2.48
CA TRP A 177 -8.85 -13.99 3.20
C TRP A 177 -7.43 -14.29 2.73
N LYS A 178 -7.17 -14.20 1.42
CA LYS A 178 -5.82 -14.39 0.87
C LYS A 178 -4.84 -13.33 1.39
N LEU A 179 -5.25 -12.06 1.42
CA LEU A 179 -4.42 -10.95 1.88
C LEU A 179 -4.23 -10.99 3.40
N HIS A 180 -5.30 -11.19 4.14
CA HIS A 180 -5.28 -11.29 5.60
C HIS A 180 -4.42 -12.48 6.08
N LYS A 181 -4.53 -13.65 5.43
CA LYS A 181 -3.68 -14.82 5.72
C LYS A 181 -2.19 -14.50 5.54
N ARG A 182 -1.81 -13.72 4.52
CA ARG A 182 -0.40 -13.34 4.30
C ARG A 182 0.13 -12.42 5.39
N LEU A 183 -0.70 -11.46 5.85
CA LEU A 183 -0.34 -10.58 6.96
C LEU A 183 -0.15 -11.37 8.26
N LEU A 184 -1.09 -12.26 8.59
CA LEU A 184 -0.96 -13.14 9.76
C LEU A 184 0.27 -14.04 9.68
N GLN A 185 0.58 -14.59 8.50
CA GLN A 185 1.79 -15.38 8.31
C GLN A 185 3.07 -14.56 8.55
N ALA A 186 3.09 -13.29 8.14
CA ALA A 186 4.22 -12.39 8.37
C ALA A 186 4.40 -12.06 9.86
N GLU A 187 3.29 -11.78 10.55
CA GLU A 187 3.29 -11.54 12.00
C GLU A 187 3.75 -12.78 12.78
N MET A 188 3.20 -13.96 12.48
CA MET A 188 3.62 -15.22 13.10
C MET A 188 5.12 -15.50 12.90
N LYS A 189 5.68 -15.09 11.75
CA LYS A 189 7.12 -15.20 11.49
C LYS A 189 7.93 -14.24 12.35
N ALA A 190 7.43 -13.05 12.64
CA ALA A 190 8.07 -12.10 13.55
C ALA A 190 7.99 -12.57 15.01
N VAL A 191 6.85 -13.11 15.43
CA VAL A 191 6.65 -13.74 16.75
C VAL A 191 7.64 -14.88 16.93
N LYS A 192 7.69 -15.83 15.98
CA LYS A 192 8.63 -16.96 16.03
C LYS A 192 10.09 -16.53 16.08
N LYS A 193 10.43 -15.40 15.46
CA LYS A 193 11.79 -14.84 15.44
C LYS A 193 12.06 -13.84 16.56
N ARG A 194 11.10 -13.57 17.45
CA ARG A 194 11.18 -12.58 18.54
C ARG A 194 11.74 -11.24 18.04
N LYS A 195 11.09 -10.65 17.04
CA LYS A 195 11.52 -9.39 16.42
C LYS A 195 10.61 -8.22 16.78
N GLY A 196 11.19 -7.04 16.89
CA GLY A 196 10.48 -5.78 17.16
C GLY A 196 9.67 -5.86 18.45
N ILE A 197 8.37 -5.58 18.35
CA ILE A 197 7.39 -5.62 19.46
C ILE A 197 7.31 -7.00 20.13
N TRP A 198 7.66 -8.07 19.40
CA TRP A 198 7.63 -9.45 19.90
C TRP A 198 8.93 -9.89 20.56
N LYS A 199 9.89 -8.97 20.76
CA LYS A 199 10.96 -9.18 21.72
C LYS A 199 10.32 -9.11 23.11
N GLU A 200 9.96 -10.26 23.66
CA GLU A 200 9.77 -10.36 25.11
C GLU A 200 11.03 -9.77 25.74
N GLU A 201 10.89 -8.72 26.56
CA GLU A 201 11.88 -8.33 27.56
C GLU A 201 12.37 -9.64 28.15
N THR A 202 13.60 -9.96 27.81
CA THR A 202 14.06 -11.34 27.97
C THR A 202 13.84 -11.70 29.44
N PHE A 203 13.45 -12.94 29.73
CA PHE A 203 13.41 -13.40 31.12
C PHE A 203 14.69 -13.01 31.90
N ILE A 204 15.82 -12.84 31.20
CA ILE A 204 17.09 -12.28 31.68
C ILE A 204 17.00 -10.81 32.11
N GLU A 205 16.33 -9.92 31.38
CA GLU A 205 16.11 -8.52 31.79
C GLU A 205 15.16 -8.44 32.99
N LYS A 206 14.06 -9.19 32.99
CA LYS A 206 13.18 -9.29 34.17
C LYS A 206 13.85 -9.95 35.37
N LEU A 207 14.71 -10.95 35.15
CA LEU A 207 15.55 -11.56 36.19
C LEU A 207 16.65 -10.60 36.64
N LYS A 208 17.25 -9.81 35.76
CA LYS A 208 18.28 -8.83 36.11
C LYS A 208 17.71 -7.69 36.93
N GLU A 209 16.48 -7.24 36.61
CA GLU A 209 15.73 -6.32 37.46
C GLU A 209 15.35 -6.96 38.80
N HIS A 210 14.84 -8.21 38.83
CA HIS A 210 14.53 -8.87 40.10
C HIS A 210 15.79 -9.13 40.95
N ILE A 211 16.90 -9.56 40.35
CA ILE A 211 18.16 -9.86 41.03
C ILE A 211 18.85 -8.57 41.51
N SER A 212 18.78 -7.48 40.73
CA SER A 212 19.32 -6.18 41.16
C SER A 212 18.50 -5.58 42.31
N ASN A 213 17.20 -5.83 42.32
CA ASN A 213 16.26 -5.29 43.30
C ASN A 213 16.16 -6.16 44.57
N TYR A 214 16.56 -7.44 44.54
CA TYR A 214 16.52 -8.30 45.72
C TYR A 214 17.76 -8.16 46.61
N LYS A 215 17.53 -8.19 47.92
CA LYS A 215 18.50 -8.28 49.05
C LYS A 215 19.66 -9.28 48.86
N LEU A 216 19.63 -10.15 47.85
CA LEU A 216 20.66 -11.12 47.50
C LEU A 216 22.00 -10.47 47.12
N ILE A 217 22.01 -9.40 46.31
CA ILE A 217 23.28 -8.73 45.97
C ILE A 217 23.87 -8.05 47.21
N GLN A 218 23.03 -7.46 48.07
CA GLN A 218 23.48 -6.89 49.34
C GLN A 218 24.02 -7.97 50.30
N LYS A 219 23.34 -9.10 50.44
CA LYS A 219 23.80 -10.23 51.26
C LYS A 219 25.09 -10.86 50.71
N LEU A 220 25.23 -11.01 49.40
CA LEU A 220 26.46 -11.52 48.78
C LEU A 220 27.63 -10.54 48.94
N LYS A 221 27.39 -9.23 48.82
CA LYS A 221 28.41 -8.22 49.15
C LYS A 221 28.82 -8.29 50.62
N GLN A 222 27.87 -8.41 51.54
CA GLN A 222 28.16 -8.58 52.96
C GLN A 222 28.95 -9.87 53.23
N PHE A 223 28.60 -10.97 52.57
CA PHE A 223 29.28 -12.26 52.71
C PHE A 223 30.72 -12.22 52.16
N ALA A 224 30.92 -11.59 51.00
CA ALA A 224 32.26 -11.37 50.43
C ALA A 224 33.12 -10.46 51.32
N THR A 225 32.50 -9.44 51.93
CA THR A 225 33.18 -8.54 52.88
C THR A 225 33.58 -9.31 54.15
N TRP A 226 32.70 -10.18 54.66
CA TRP A 226 32.98 -11.05 55.81
C TRP A 226 34.11 -12.05 55.52
N LEU A 227 34.12 -12.68 54.34
CA LEU A 227 35.19 -13.59 53.91
C LEU A 227 36.55 -12.90 53.83
N ARG A 228 36.59 -11.64 53.39
CA ARG A 228 37.83 -10.85 53.26
C ARG A 228 38.41 -10.40 54.60
N ILE A 229 37.62 -10.42 55.68
CA ILE A 229 38.07 -10.06 57.03
C ILE A 229 38.59 -11.31 57.78
N ARG A 230 38.21 -12.51 57.34
CA ARG A 230 38.53 -13.79 57.98
C ARG A 230 39.68 -14.59 57.34
N LEU A 231 40.12 -14.16 56.16
CA LEU A 231 41.35 -14.58 55.47
C LEU A 231 42.42 -13.52 55.70
#